data_AF-G5KHL2-F1
#
_entry.id   AF-G5KHL2-F1
#
_cell.length_a   1.000
_cell.length_b   1.000
_cell.length_c   1.000
_cell.angle_alpha   90.00
_cell.angle_beta   90.00
_cell.angle_gamma   90.00
#
_symmetry.space_group_name_H-M   'P 1'
#
loop_
_entity.id
_entity.type
_entity.pdbx_description
1 polymer ?
#
loop_
_entity_poly.entity_id
_entity_poly.type
_entity_poly.pdbx_seq_one_letter_code
_entity_poly.pdbx_strand_id
1 'polypeptide(L)'
;MVIMGFLITSFLMFFFMIVFMKILTQHKKESKETGYYYYPYMVTFKNGPTLDELKSNENLMAIVHEINYEAGTYVIFSRINDVKLKKLLMKEFNLDAKSVLVRSRTFIGVW
;
A
#
# COMPACT_ATOMS: atom_id res chain seq x y z
N MET A 1 50.03 16.35 -13.40
CA MET A 1 49.21 15.13 -13.56
C MET A 1 48.43 14.75 -12.30
N VAL A 2 49.04 14.82 -11.10
CA VAL A 2 48.36 14.44 -9.83
C VAL A 2 47.11 15.28 -9.52
N ILE A 3 47.18 16.61 -9.68
CA ILE A 3 46.05 17.54 -9.41
C ILE A 3 44.86 17.26 -10.34
N MET A 4 45.13 16.93 -11.61
CA MET A 4 44.11 16.57 -12.60
C MET A 4 43.37 15.29 -12.20
N GLY A 5 44.09 14.30 -11.65
CA GLY A 5 43.51 13.06 -11.16
C GLY A 5 42.55 13.26 -9.98
N PHE A 6 42.92 14.13 -9.03
CA PHE A 6 42.06 14.48 -7.89
C PHE A 6 40.77 15.19 -8.31
N LEU A 7 40.83 16.06 -9.32
CA LEU A 7 39.64 16.73 -9.84
C LEU A 7 38.68 15.74 -10.50
N ILE A 8 39.19 14.79 -11.27
CA ILE A 8 38.37 13.78 -11.95
C ILE A 8 37.71 12.82 -10.95
N THR A 9 38.46 12.36 -9.94
CA THR A 9 37.90 11.47 -8.90
C THR A 9 36.86 12.19 -8.04
N SER A 10 37.08 13.45 -7.70
CA SER A 10 36.10 14.27 -6.99
C SER A 10 34.82 14.46 -7.80
N PHE A 11 34.93 14.66 -9.11
CA PHE A 11 33.77 14.84 -9.99
C PHE A 11 32.96 13.54 -10.13
N LEU A 12 33.64 12.40 -10.23
CA LEU A 12 33.01 11.07 -10.25
C LEU A 12 32.25 10.80 -8.95
N MET A 13 32.87 11.05 -7.78
CA MET A 13 32.21 10.86 -6.49
C MET A 13 30.96 11.73 -6.35
N PHE A 14 31.02 13.00 -6.80
CA PHE A 14 29.87 13.89 -6.76
C PHE A 14 28.74 13.43 -7.68
N PHE A 15 29.06 12.93 -8.87
CA PHE A 15 28.09 12.36 -9.80
C PHE A 15 27.40 11.12 -9.19
N PHE A 16 28.16 10.19 -8.61
CA PHE A 16 27.60 9.03 -7.92
C PHE A 16 26.72 9.44 -6.72
N MET A 17 27.09 10.48 -5.98
CA MET A 17 26.29 11.00 -4.87
C MET A 17 24.92 11.54 -5.34
N ILE A 18 24.87 12.24 -6.48
CA ILE A 18 23.62 12.74 -7.05
C ILE A 18 22.72 11.58 -7.51
N VAL A 19 23.28 10.57 -8.17
CA VAL A 19 22.53 9.38 -8.60
C VAL A 19 21.99 8.63 -7.37
N PHE A 20 22.82 8.45 -6.34
CA PHE A 20 22.42 7.79 -5.09
C PHE A 20 21.32 8.56 -4.35
N MET A 21 21.41 9.89 -4.27
CA MET A 21 20.36 10.75 -3.72
C MET A 21 19.02 10.56 -4.45
N LYS A 22 19.03 10.44 -5.79
CA LYS A 22 17.80 10.18 -6.56
C LYS A 22 17.19 8.81 -6.26
N ILE A 23 18.02 7.76 -6.14
CA ILE A 23 17.57 6.41 -5.77
C ILE A 23 16.92 6.42 -4.39
N LEU A 24 17.57 7.04 -3.40
CA LEU A 24 17.01 7.18 -2.04
C LEU A 24 15.70 7.98 -2.02
N THR A 25 15.59 8.99 -2.88
CA THR A 25 14.38 9.84 -2.96
C THR A 25 13.22 9.10 -3.63
N GLN A 26 13.48 8.20 -4.59
CA GLN A 26 12.43 7.41 -5.26
C GLN A 26 11.71 6.46 -4.30
N HIS A 27 12.44 5.74 -3.44
CA HIS A 27 11.81 4.87 -2.42
C HIS A 27 10.97 5.64 -1.39
N LYS A 28 11.23 6.94 -1.20
CA LYS A 28 10.50 7.79 -0.25
C LYS A 28 9.31 8.52 -0.89
N LYS A 29 9.17 8.48 -2.22
CA LYS A 29 8.17 9.27 -2.95
C LYS A 29 6.81 8.59 -3.05
N GLU A 30 6.72 7.28 -2.83
CA GLU A 30 5.45 6.53 -2.89
C GLU A 30 4.59 6.69 -1.63
N SER A 31 5.10 7.30 -0.55
CA SER A 31 4.40 7.41 0.74
C SER A 31 3.96 8.83 1.10
N LYS A 32 3.90 9.76 0.12
CA LYS A 32 3.66 11.19 0.38
C LYS A 32 2.49 11.84 -0.34
N GLU A 33 1.59 11.08 -0.94
CA GLU A 33 0.32 11.63 -1.45
C GLU A 33 -0.86 10.99 -0.75
N THR A 34 -1.19 11.54 0.42
CA THR A 34 -2.54 11.93 0.88
C THR A 34 -2.55 11.98 2.41
N GLY A 35 -3.00 13.09 2.99
CA GLY A 35 -3.12 13.30 4.44
C GLY A 35 -4.20 12.44 5.11
N TYR A 36 -4.47 11.25 4.60
CA TYR A 36 -5.44 10.30 5.13
C TYR A 36 -4.69 9.04 5.55
N TYR A 37 -4.72 8.72 6.85
CA TYR A 37 -4.19 7.46 7.35
C TYR A 37 -5.06 6.32 6.82
N TYR A 38 -4.45 5.43 6.03
CA TYR A 38 -5.08 4.17 5.64
C TYR A 38 -4.69 3.10 6.65
N TYR A 39 -5.69 2.39 7.18
CA TYR A 39 -5.48 1.31 8.13
C TYR A 39 -5.54 -0.04 7.40
N PRO A 40 -4.64 -0.98 7.71
CA PRO A 40 -4.65 -2.30 7.11
C PRO A 40 -5.75 -3.17 7.72
N TYR A 41 -6.57 -3.77 6.86
CA TYR A 41 -7.60 -4.74 7.24
C TYR A 41 -7.38 -6.06 6.53
N MET A 42 -7.43 -7.16 7.29
CA MET A 42 -7.51 -8.50 6.74
C MET A 42 -8.97 -8.82 6.42
N VAL A 43 -9.23 -9.20 5.19
CA VAL A 43 -10.55 -9.53 4.67
C VAL A 43 -10.54 -10.96 4.14
N THR A 44 -11.48 -11.75 4.62
CA THR A 44 -11.69 -13.12 4.16
C THR A 44 -13.11 -13.25 3.63
N PHE A 45 -13.23 -13.83 2.44
CA PHE A 45 -14.50 -14.14 1.81
C PHE A 45 -14.74 -15.64 1.83
N LYS A 46 -15.95 -16.08 2.17
CA LYS A 46 -16.35 -17.49 2.03
C LYS A 46 -16.63 -17.84 0.57
N ASN A 47 -17.46 -17.01 -0.08
CA ASN A 47 -17.74 -16.98 -1.52
C ASN A 47 -17.81 -15.49 -1.87
N GLY A 48 -16.79 -14.94 -2.53
CA GLY A 48 -16.69 -13.51 -2.76
C GLY A 48 -15.91 -13.17 -4.01
N PRO A 49 -15.72 -11.87 -4.27
CA PRO A 49 -15.07 -11.40 -5.48
C PRO A 49 -13.60 -11.83 -5.55
N THR A 50 -13.13 -12.01 -6.77
CA THR A 50 -11.72 -12.14 -7.12
C THR A 50 -10.95 -10.84 -6.85
N LEU A 51 -9.62 -10.90 -6.88
CA LEU A 51 -8.78 -9.71 -6.71
C LEU A 51 -9.04 -8.66 -7.80
N ASP A 52 -9.27 -9.11 -9.04
CA ASP A 52 -9.53 -8.21 -10.17
C ASP A 52 -10.91 -7.54 -10.05
N GLU A 53 -11.92 -8.26 -9.58
CA GLU A 53 -13.24 -7.70 -9.28
C GLU A 53 -13.19 -6.66 -8.14
N LEU A 54 -12.35 -6.89 -7.12
CA LEU A 54 -12.11 -5.92 -6.07
C LEU A 54 -11.44 -4.64 -6.61
N LYS A 55 -10.39 -4.80 -7.42
CA LYS A 55 -9.63 -3.67 -7.99
C LYS A 55 -10.37 -2.90 -9.08
N SER A 56 -11.36 -3.51 -9.73
CA SER A 56 -12.19 -2.87 -10.75
C SER A 56 -13.40 -2.12 -10.18
N ASN A 57 -13.73 -2.28 -8.89
CA ASN A 57 -14.83 -1.54 -8.27
C ASN A 57 -14.41 -0.09 -7.90
N GLU A 58 -14.91 0.88 -8.64
CA GLU A 58 -14.58 2.31 -8.46
C GLU A 58 -14.95 2.85 -7.07
N ASN A 59 -16.11 2.43 -6.52
CA ASN A 59 -16.57 2.88 -5.20
C ASN A 59 -15.63 2.41 -4.09
N LEU A 60 -15.11 1.20 -4.19
CA LEU A 60 -14.11 0.66 -3.29
C LEU A 60 -12.77 1.39 -3.47
N MET A 61 -12.29 1.53 -4.71
CA MET A 61 -11.01 2.19 -5.00
C MET A 61 -10.98 3.67 -4.64
N ALA A 62 -12.13 4.35 -4.56
CA ALA A 62 -12.22 5.73 -4.08
C ALA A 62 -11.84 5.89 -2.58
N ILE A 63 -11.92 4.81 -1.79
CA ILE A 63 -11.69 4.83 -0.34
C ILE A 63 -10.52 3.97 0.12
N VAL A 64 -10.06 3.04 -0.71
CA VAL A 64 -8.90 2.18 -0.43
C VAL A 64 -7.68 2.69 -1.18
N HIS A 65 -6.50 2.52 -0.59
CA HIS A 65 -5.25 2.82 -1.27
C HIS A 65 -4.78 1.61 -2.08
N GLU A 66 -4.87 0.44 -1.48
CA GLU A 66 -4.24 -0.78 -1.97
C GLU A 66 -5.03 -2.00 -1.53
N ILE A 67 -5.03 -3.02 -2.41
CA ILE A 67 -5.61 -4.34 -2.18
C ILE A 67 -4.60 -5.40 -2.60
N ASN A 68 -4.12 -6.17 -1.64
CA ASN A 68 -3.22 -7.30 -1.85
C ASN A 68 -3.88 -8.61 -1.45
N TYR A 69 -3.37 -9.72 -1.97
CA TYR A 69 -3.78 -11.06 -1.56
C TYR A 69 -2.57 -11.79 -1.00
N GLU A 70 -2.62 -12.10 0.30
CA GLU A 70 -1.51 -12.69 1.05
C GLU A 70 -2.05 -13.89 1.84
N ALA A 71 -1.40 -15.06 1.73
CA ALA A 71 -1.69 -16.22 2.58
C ALA A 71 -3.19 -16.61 2.71
N GLY A 72 -3.97 -16.46 1.63
CA GLY A 72 -5.40 -16.81 1.64
C GLY A 72 -6.35 -15.71 2.13
N THR A 73 -5.85 -14.50 2.40
CA THR A 73 -6.66 -13.35 2.82
C THR A 73 -6.33 -12.11 1.99
N TYR A 74 -7.32 -11.25 1.81
CA TYR A 74 -7.12 -9.93 1.22
C TYR A 74 -6.64 -8.95 2.28
N VAL A 75 -5.65 -8.14 1.95
CA VAL A 75 -5.16 -7.05 2.77
C VAL A 75 -5.57 -5.75 2.10
N ILE A 76 -6.51 -5.04 2.74
CA ILE A 76 -7.09 -3.82 2.21
C ILE A 76 -6.68 -2.65 3.09
N PHE A 77 -6.00 -1.67 2.49
CA PHE A 77 -5.65 -0.42 3.16
C PHE A 77 -6.77 0.58 2.96
N SER A 78 -7.56 0.84 4.01
CA SER A 78 -8.79 1.65 3.91
C SER A 78 -8.76 2.88 4.79
N ARG A 79 -9.37 3.98 4.32
CA ARG A 79 -9.59 5.20 5.11
C ARG A 79 -10.75 5.07 6.11
N ILE A 80 -11.58 4.05 5.97
CA ILE A 80 -12.75 3.81 6.82
C ILE A 80 -12.50 2.61 7.74
N ASN A 81 -13.21 2.58 8.86
CA ASN A 81 -13.09 1.49 9.82
C ASN A 81 -13.62 0.15 9.27
N ASP A 82 -13.29 -0.93 9.98
CA ASP A 82 -13.67 -2.31 9.68
C ASP A 82 -15.18 -2.49 9.49
N VAL A 83 -16.00 -1.86 10.34
CA VAL A 83 -17.48 -1.96 10.25
C VAL A 83 -18.00 -1.33 8.97
N LYS A 84 -17.52 -0.13 8.62
CA LYS A 84 -17.91 0.56 7.39
C LYS A 84 -17.36 -0.15 6.16
N LEU A 85 -16.11 -0.63 6.22
CA LEU A 85 -15.49 -1.40 5.13
C LEU A 85 -16.27 -2.68 4.85
N LYS A 86 -16.64 -3.42 5.90
CA LYS A 86 -17.48 -4.62 5.77
C LYS A 86 -18.82 -4.30 5.10
N LYS A 87 -19.50 -3.22 5.52
CA LYS A 87 -20.77 -2.80 4.92
C LYS A 87 -20.62 -2.43 3.44
N LEU A 88 -19.55 -1.74 3.08
CA LEU A 88 -19.28 -1.42 1.67
C LEU A 88 -19.06 -2.68 0.84
N LEU A 89 -18.18 -3.58 1.29
CA LEU A 89 -17.91 -4.84 0.59
C LEU A 89 -19.19 -5.68 0.42
N MET A 90 -20.03 -5.74 1.47
CA MET A 90 -21.32 -6.42 1.38
C MET A 90 -22.25 -5.79 0.33
N LYS A 91 -22.31 -4.46 0.30
CA LYS A 91 -23.17 -3.73 -0.62
C LYS A 91 -22.70 -3.87 -2.07
N GLU A 92 -21.43 -3.59 -2.33
CA GLU A 92 -20.88 -3.51 -3.69
C GLU A 92 -20.78 -4.89 -4.38
N PHE A 93 -20.65 -5.96 -3.59
CA PHE A 93 -20.54 -7.33 -4.12
C PHE A 93 -21.74 -8.21 -3.75
N ASN A 94 -22.83 -7.63 -3.27
CA ASN A 94 -24.06 -8.31 -2.87
C ASN A 94 -23.82 -9.53 -1.94
N LEU A 95 -23.00 -9.34 -0.92
CA LEU A 95 -22.55 -10.40 0.00
C LEU A 95 -23.36 -10.41 1.30
N ASP A 96 -23.61 -11.61 1.84
CA ASP A 96 -24.19 -11.80 3.17
C ASP A 96 -23.18 -11.38 4.26
N ALA A 97 -23.69 -10.90 5.40
CA ALA A 97 -22.91 -10.58 6.59
C ALA A 97 -22.04 -11.75 7.08
N LYS A 98 -22.46 -13.00 6.84
CA LYS A 98 -21.72 -14.21 7.21
C LYS A 98 -20.64 -14.60 6.20
N SER A 99 -20.69 -14.10 4.97
CA SER A 99 -19.71 -14.44 3.93
C SER A 99 -18.49 -13.51 3.92
N VAL A 100 -18.53 -12.40 4.65
CA VAL A 100 -17.44 -11.43 4.76
C VAL A 100 -16.97 -11.29 6.21
N LEU A 101 -15.68 -11.54 6.43
CA LEU A 101 -15.02 -11.27 7.69
C LEU A 101 -13.96 -10.18 7.49
N VAL A 102 -14.06 -9.10 8.25
CA VAL A 102 -13.08 -8.00 8.25
C VAL A 102 -12.46 -7.92 9.64
N ARG A 103 -11.14 -7.92 9.72
CA ARG A 103 -10.38 -7.78 10.97
C ARG A 103 -9.35 -6.69 10.80
N SER A 104 -9.24 -5.80 11.78
CA SER A 104 -8.12 -4.87 11.82
C SER A 104 -6.83 -5.66 11.96
N ARG A 105 -5.85 -5.39 11.09
CA ARG A 105 -4.47 -5.83 11.32
C ARG A 105 -3.88 -4.86 12.34
N THR A 106 -4.28 -5.00 13.61
CA THR A 106 -3.61 -4.29 14.70
C THR A 106 -2.16 -4.75 14.66
N PHE A 107 -1.25 -3.85 14.32
CA PHE A 107 0.17 -4.08 14.53
C PHE A 107 0.36 -4.24 16.04
N ILE A 108 0.39 -5.49 16.52
CA ILE A 108 0.95 -5.77 17.83
C ILE A 108 2.46 -5.62 17.62
N GLY A 109 2.94 -4.38 17.76
CA GLY A 109 4.36 -4.14 17.88
C GLY A 109 4.83 -4.88 19.12
N VAL A 110 5.40 -6.06 18.92
CA VAL A 110 6.24 -6.70 19.93
C VAL A 110 7.50 -5.84 19.94
N TRP A 111 7.56 -4.94 20.92
CA TRP A 111 8.76 -4.18 21.28
C TRP A 111 9.76 -5.09 21.99
#